data_AF-A0ABD5LZU3-F1
#
_entry.id   AF-A0ABD5LZU3-F1
#
_cell.length_a   1.000
_cell.length_b   1.000
_cell.length_c   1.000
_cell.angle_alpha   90.00
_cell.angle_beta   90.00
_cell.angle_gamma   90.00
#
_symmetry.space_group_name_H-M   'P 1'
#
loop_
_entity.id
_entity.type
_entity.pdbx_description
1 polymer ?
#
loop_
_entity_poly.entity_id
_entity_poly.type
_entity_poly.pdbx_seq_one_letter_code
_entity_poly.pdbx_strand_id
1 'polypeptide(L)'
;MMLVAIGATIGKIGYLEQDASSNQQITGMKFNSAIIPRYAYYWFRFIKPEILTNASTATLPIINQKGIKALSFCAPNKQLQETICKRSMKFRISETQ
;
A
#
# COMPACT_ATOMS: atom_id res chain seq x y z
N MET A 1 -7.30 -1.30 -2.04
CA MET A 1 -5.98 -0.63 -2.23
C MET A 1 -5.36 -1.17 -3.51
N MET A 2 -4.55 -0.38 -4.22
CA MET A 2 -3.81 -0.82 -5.40
C MET A 2 -2.30 -0.69 -5.15
N LEU A 3 -1.52 -1.62 -5.69
CA LEU A 3 -0.06 -1.60 -5.70
C LEU A 3 0.42 -1.79 -7.13
N VAL A 4 1.32 -0.92 -7.59
CA VAL A 4 2.10 -1.18 -8.80
C VAL A 4 3.10 -2.27 -8.47
N ALA A 5 2.91 -3.45 -9.06
CA ALA A 5 3.67 -4.67 -8.77
C ALA A 5 4.73 -4.97 -9.83
N ILE A 6 4.69 -4.28 -10.98
CA ILE A 6 5.58 -4.51 -12.13
C ILE A 6 6.09 -3.19 -12.69
N GLY A 7 7.38 -3.15 -13.03
CA GLY A 7 8.01 -2.10 -13.82
C GLY A 7 8.69 -1.01 -12.99
N ALA A 8 9.24 0.00 -13.67
CA ALA A 8 10.11 1.02 -13.07
C ALA A 8 9.49 1.81 -11.90
N THR A 9 8.17 1.77 -11.75
CA THR A 9 7.44 2.47 -10.66
C THR A 9 6.84 1.53 -9.62
N ILE A 10 7.34 0.29 -9.55
CA ILE A 10 6.98 -0.70 -8.53
C ILE A 10 6.99 -0.09 -7.11
N GLY A 11 6.06 -0.54 -6.27
CA GLY A 11 5.91 0.00 -4.91
C GLY A 11 5.12 1.31 -4.83
N LYS A 12 4.61 1.85 -5.95
CA LYS A 12 3.59 2.91 -5.89
C LYS A 12 2.28 2.33 -5.36
N ILE A 13 1.66 3.04 -4.42
CA ILE A 13 0.47 2.59 -3.71
C ILE A 13 -0.65 3.61 -3.87
N GLY A 14 -1.84 3.10 -4.21
CA GLY A 14 -3.07 3.87 -4.40
C GLY A 14 -4.16 3.45 -3.41
N TYR A 15 -4.87 4.43 -2.88
CA TYR A 15 -6.14 4.23 -2.17
C TYR A 15 -7.28 4.48 -3.15
N LEU A 16 -8.34 3.67 -3.10
CA LEU A 16 -9.50 3.79 -3.96
C LEU A 16 -10.68 4.33 -3.16
N GLU A 17 -11.29 5.40 -3.64
CA GLU A 17 -12.53 5.97 -3.09
C GLU A 17 -13.77 5.50 -3.87
N GLN A 18 -13.56 5.06 -5.10
CA GLN A 18 -14.59 4.58 -6.01
C GLN A 18 -14.09 3.29 -6.67
N ASP A 19 -15.02 2.56 -7.29
CA ASP A 19 -14.67 1.39 -8.08
C ASP A 19 -13.75 1.77 -9.23
N ALA A 20 -12.78 0.89 -9.51
CA ALA A 20 -11.77 1.11 -10.52
C ALA A 20 -11.32 -0.22 -11.10
N SER A 21 -10.87 -0.18 -12.36
CA SER A 21 -10.17 -1.26 -13.02
C SER A 21 -8.68 -0.95 -13.09
N SER A 22 -7.87 -1.99 -13.29
CA SER A 22 -6.42 -1.82 -13.46
C SER A 22 -5.90 -2.77 -14.51
N ASN A 23 -4.69 -2.49 -15.01
CA ASN A 23 -3.98 -3.40 -15.91
C ASN A 23 -3.23 -4.48 -15.12
N GLN A 24 -2.53 -5.35 -15.84
CA GLN A 24 -1.79 -6.50 -15.28
C GLN A 24 -0.58 -6.10 -14.42
N GLN A 25 -0.11 -4.85 -14.51
CA GLN A 25 1.00 -4.36 -13.72
C GLN A 25 0.58 -3.96 -12.30
N ILE A 26 -0.72 -3.85 -12.05
CA ILE A 26 -1.28 -3.37 -10.79
C ILE A 26 -2.01 -4.52 -10.10
N THR A 27 -1.67 -4.73 -8.83
CA THR A 27 -2.35 -5.71 -7.98
C THR A 27 -3.34 -5.00 -7.05
N GLY A 28 -4.61 -5.39 -7.14
CA GLY A 28 -5.65 -5.00 -6.19
C GLY A 28 -5.55 -5.81 -4.90
N MET A 29 -5.50 -5.12 -3.76
CA MET A 29 -5.49 -5.74 -2.44
C MET A 29 -6.78 -5.44 -1.68
N LYS A 30 -7.40 -6.52 -1.20
CA LYS A 30 -8.55 -6.51 -0.30
C LYS A 30 -8.11 -6.99 1.08
N PHE A 31 -8.63 -6.36 2.12
CA PHE A 31 -8.34 -6.70 3.50
C PHE A 31 -9.62 -7.20 4.18
N ASN A 32 -9.47 -7.97 5.26
CA ASN A 32 -10.60 -8.38 6.07
C ASN A 32 -11.22 -7.18 6.83
N SER A 33 -12.37 -7.41 7.46
CA SER A 33 -13.15 -6.37 8.14
C SER A 33 -12.47 -5.79 9.39
N ALA A 34 -11.38 -6.36 9.88
CA ALA A 34 -10.60 -5.85 11.01
C ALA A 34 -9.64 -4.72 10.60
N ILE A 35 -9.35 -4.60 9.30
CA ILE A 35 -8.37 -3.65 8.77
C ILE A 35 -9.08 -2.50 8.06
N ILE A 36 -8.76 -1.28 8.47
CA ILE A 36 -9.19 -0.07 7.77
C ILE A 36 -8.35 0.06 6.50
N PRO A 37 -8.95 0.07 5.29
CA PRO A 37 -8.17 0.11 4.04
C PRO A 37 -7.26 1.33 3.92
N ARG A 38 -7.65 2.46 4.53
CA ARG A 38 -6.84 3.67 4.63
C ARG A 38 -5.62 3.49 5.54
N TYR A 39 -5.73 2.71 6.61
CA TYR A 39 -4.59 2.35 7.45
C TYR A 39 -3.59 1.51 6.66
N ALA A 40 -4.08 0.48 5.96
CA ALA A 40 -3.23 -0.35 5.10
C ALA A 40 -2.51 0.49 4.04
N TYR A 41 -3.18 1.47 3.43
CA TYR A 41 -2.52 2.42 2.51
C TYR A 41 -1.30 3.11 3.14
N TYR A 42 -1.44 3.63 4.37
CA TYR A 42 -0.32 4.27 5.06
C TYR A 42 0.79 3.28 5.45
N TRP A 43 0.40 2.10 5.94
CA TRP A 43 1.35 1.04 6.28
C TRP A 43 2.21 0.64 5.09
N PHE A 44 1.58 0.32 3.95
CA PHE A 44 2.31 -0.07 2.75
C PHE A 44 3.16 1.07 2.20
N ARG A 45 2.74 2.33 2.37
CA ARG A 45 3.59 3.48 2.02
C ARG A 45 4.84 3.56 2.89
N PHE A 46 4.70 3.24 4.17
CA PHE A 46 5.82 3.19 5.11
C PHE A 46 6.80 2.07 4.76
N ILE A 47 6.31 0.86 4.49
CA ILE A 47 7.15 -0.31 4.12
C ILE A 47 7.55 -0.34 2.64
N LYS A 48 7.38 0.76 1.88
CA LYS A 48 7.78 0.80 0.46
C LYS A 48 9.22 0.31 0.22
N PRO A 49 10.24 0.65 1.04
CA PRO A 49 11.58 0.09 0.87
C PRO A 49 11.62 -1.44 0.89
N GLU A 50 10.85 -2.08 1.77
CA GLU A 50 10.74 -3.54 1.85
C GLU A 50 10.12 -4.13 0.57
N ILE A 51 9.12 -3.45 -0.01
CA ILE A 51 8.52 -3.84 -1.29
C ILE A 51 9.57 -3.84 -2.41
N LEU A 52 10.44 -2.83 -2.43
CA LEU A 52 11.51 -2.72 -3.43
C LEU A 52 12.57 -3.80 -3.25
N THR A 53 12.96 -4.11 -2.01
CA THR A 53 13.92 -5.19 -1.71
C THR A 53 13.38 -6.58 -2.06
N ASN A 54 12.06 -6.79 -1.95
CA ASN A 54 11.40 -8.05 -2.30
C ASN A 54 11.06 -8.18 -3.80
N ALA A 55 11.32 -7.14 -4.60
CA ALA A 55 11.14 -7.21 -6.04
C ALA A 55 12.34 -7.88 -6.72
N SER A 56 12.09 -8.58 -7.82
CA SER A 56 13.18 -9.14 -8.65
C SER A 56 14.08 -8.03 -9.21
N THR A 57 15.38 -8.28 -9.30
CA THR A 57 16.38 -7.35 -9.87
C THR A 57 16.47 -7.37 -11.41
N ALA A 58 15.46 -7.94 -12.09
CA ALA A 58 15.38 -7.96 -13.54
C ALA A 58 15.22 -6.53 -14.13
N THR A 59 15.45 -6.38 -15.44
CA THR A 59 15.31 -5.11 -16.18
C THR A 59 13.96 -4.43 -15.94
N LEU A 60 12.90 -5.22 -15.73
CA LEU A 60 11.64 -4.75 -15.17
C LEU A 60 11.43 -5.46 -13.82
N PRO A 61 11.51 -4.74 -12.69
CA PRO A 61 11.33 -5.35 -11.38
C PRO A 61 9.88 -5.81 -11.20
N ILE A 62 9.71 -6.97 -10.58
CA ILE A 62 8.42 -7.62 -10.36
C ILE A 62 8.35 -8.10 -8.91
N ILE A 63 7.22 -7.83 -8.25
CA ILE A 63 6.82 -8.51 -7.01
C ILE A 63 5.55 -9.30 -7.28
N ASN A 64 5.62 -10.62 -7.10
CA ASN A 64 4.47 -11.50 -7.34
C ASN A 64 3.59 -11.62 -6.08
N GLN A 65 2.48 -12.35 -6.21
CA GLN A 65 1.53 -12.55 -5.10
C GLN A 65 2.17 -13.21 -3.86
N LYS A 66 3.16 -14.10 -4.05
CA LYS A 66 3.89 -14.74 -2.94
C LYS A 66 4.76 -13.71 -2.21
N GLY A 67 5.50 -12.87 -2.97
CA GLY A 67 6.29 -11.77 -2.41
C GLY A 67 5.43 -10.78 -1.64
N ILE A 68 4.29 -10.36 -2.21
CA ILE A 68 3.35 -9.44 -1.52
C ILE A 68 2.85 -10.03 -0.19
N LYS A 69 2.54 -11.34 -0.15
CA LYS A 69 2.08 -12.02 1.07
C LYS A 69 3.18 -12.21 2.13
N ALA A 70 4.45 -12.11 1.75
CA ALA A 70 5.58 -12.21 2.65
C ALA A 70 5.98 -10.85 3.27
N LEU A 71 5.41 -9.75 2.78
CA LEU A 71 5.67 -8.41 3.32
C LEU A 71 5.16 -8.29 4.76
N SER A 72 5.92 -7.57 5.56
CA SER A 72 5.58 -7.26 6.94
C SER A 72 4.26 -6.52 7.03
N PHE A 73 3.33 -7.02 7.85
CA PHE A 73 2.04 -6.36 8.08
C PHE A 73 1.66 -6.45 9.56
N CYS A 74 1.72 -5.31 10.25
CA CYS A 74 1.20 -5.17 11.60
C CYS A 74 -0.04 -4.28 11.55
N ALA A 75 -1.12 -4.70 12.20
CA ALA A 75 -2.31 -3.88 12.34
C ALA A 75 -2.78 -3.90 13.80
N PRO A 76 -2.84 -2.76 14.48
CA PRO A 76 -3.37 -2.68 15.83
C PRO A 76 -4.89 -2.79 15.82
N ASN A 77 -5.53 -2.65 16.98
CA ASN A 77 -6.99 -2.59 17.05
C ASN A 77 -7.56 -1.40 16.22
N LYS A 78 -8.86 -1.46 15.92
CA LYS A 78 -9.52 -0.47 15.06
C LYS A 78 -9.39 0.97 15.58
N GLN A 79 -9.50 1.18 16.89
CA GLN A 79 -9.41 2.53 17.50
C GLN A 79 -8.05 3.18 17.23
N LEU A 80 -6.96 2.41 17.35
CA LEU A 80 -5.63 2.92 17.06
C LEU A 80 -5.42 3.12 15.55
N GLN A 81 -5.95 2.23 14.70
CA GLN A 81 -5.92 2.42 13.24
C GLN A 81 -6.61 3.75 12.84
N GLU A 82 -7.78 4.05 13.40
CA GLU A 82 -8.52 5.30 13.16
C GLU A 82 -7.72 6.53 13.59
N THR A 83 -7.10 6.48 14.77
CA THR A 83 -6.25 7.56 15.28
C THR A 83 -5.08 7.86 14.34
N ILE A 84 -4.42 6.81 13.86
CA ILE A 84 -3.33 6.92 12.87
C ILE A 84 -3.85 7.57 11.58
N CYS A 85 -4.96 7.08 11.04
CA CYS A 85 -5.55 7.64 9.82
C CYS A 85 -5.92 9.12 9.96
N LYS A 86 -6.50 9.53 11.09
CA LYS A 86 -6.84 10.94 11.36
C LYS A 86 -5.60 11.82 11.42
N ARG A 87 -4.53 11.35 12.07
CA ARG A 87 -3.28 12.11 12.22
C ARG A 87 -2.56 12.27 10.88
N SER A 88 -2.45 11.21 10.08
CA SER A 88 -1.83 11.26 8.75
C SER A 88 -2.59 12.16 7.76
N MET A 89 -3.89 12.39 7.96
CA MET A 89 -4.66 13.34 7.16
C MET A 89 -4.30 14.80 7.49
N LYS A 90 -4.02 15.10 8.76
CA LYS A 90 -3.70 16.46 9.21
C LYS A 90 -2.36 16.97 8.65
N PHE A 91 -1.36 16.10 8.56
CA PHE A 91 -0.05 16.43 7.96
C PHE A 91 -0.13 16.77 6.46
N ARG A 92 -1.10 16.21 5.74
CA ARG A 92 -1.24 16.44 4.29
C ARG A 92 -1.80 17.82 3.95
N ILE A 93 -2.45 18.48 4.90
CA ILE A 93 -3.02 19.84 4.73
C ILE A 93 -1.96 20.92 5.00
N SER A 94 -0.91 20.62 5.77
CA SER A 94 0.16 21.57 6.10
C SER A 94 1.30 21.67 5.06
N GLU A 95 1.32 20.81 4.04
CA GLU A 95 2.32 20.84 2.95
C GLU A 95 1.77 21.46 1.65
N THR A 96 0.61 22.10 1.70
CA THR A 96 -0.02 22.75 0.52
C THR A 96 -0.18 24.26 0.66
N GLN A 97 0.66 24.91 1.49
CA GLN A 97 0.82 26.37 1.51
C GLN A 97 2.29 26.74 1.32
#